data_AF-A0A496XYP8-F1
#
_entry.id   AF-A0A496XYP8-F1
#
_cell.length_a   1.000
_cell.length_b   1.000
_cell.length_c   1.000
_cell.angle_alpha   90.00
_cell.angle_beta   90.00
_cell.angle_gamma   90.00
#
_symmetry.space_group_name_H-M   'P 1'
#
loop_
_entity.id
_entity.type
_entity.pdbx_description
1 polymer ?
#
loop_
_entity_poly.entity_id
_entity_poly.type
_entity_poly.pdbx_seq_one_letter_code
_entity_poly.pdbx_strand_id
1 'polypeptide(L)'
;MVNQLKNLGSICLLLILPIFIYGEVFISIDKPNATKGEVVSVQIKAKGNDIEFPSIKTITSSQVVGTSSSTSTSIINTSITTTKTQTYQFVATKSGDIGPFDIKIDGKVLQTKILHIYVSKPKPSTKRDDFFVLLKTSKTDLFVGEDMVVDIVFKYKEEKDVRRIQIQEFIQNNFVIKRLASAKPVNIGDYIVYKESYAVSPLKPGKWTIPSQKVSIGLNSLKADFFGLTQLKWQKIYSNTVDITVAALPQNVTIIGDLNITSFVDKTEITSNKPINLTVQIKGKGNLEDIDNINLDIKQVSVFSENPTIERETNTGTWTQKFSLISDNNYKIPKIKFKYFDKQTKEIKTINTKSFDIKIVGDTTQKPKLLQSAKTQKVKRQPSFDKYYFGFIGVIIGVMLMLVFIKFKQKITKRDIDISVEEMVKNTKTDKQLYMVLIKLKNAKLFDDTIEKLEQNIYKKQKNKIDKNKIIKKLQDKDDEYLYC
;
A
#
# COMPACT_ATOMS: atom_id res chain seq x y z
N MET A 1 -95.22 0.04 -38.30
CA MET A 1 -94.26 0.49 -37.28
C MET A 1 -93.54 -0.73 -36.75
N VAL A 2 -92.20 -0.67 -36.72
CA VAL A 2 -91.29 -1.82 -36.61
C VAL A 2 -91.23 -2.41 -35.20
N ASN A 3 -91.08 -3.74 -35.19
CA ASN A 3 -91.01 -4.68 -34.07
C ASN A 3 -89.91 -4.40 -33.04
N GLN A 4 -90.22 -4.74 -31.80
CA GLN A 4 -89.24 -4.99 -30.74
C GLN A 4 -88.52 -6.32 -30.95
N LEU A 5 -87.19 -6.32 -30.75
CA LEU A 5 -86.42 -7.51 -30.38
C LEU A 5 -85.45 -7.14 -29.24
N LYS A 6 -85.55 -7.91 -28.15
CA LYS A 6 -84.64 -7.95 -27.00
C LYS A 6 -83.50 -8.95 -27.28
N ASN A 7 -82.38 -8.74 -26.58
CA ASN A 7 -81.19 -9.62 -26.43
C ASN A 7 -80.28 -9.67 -27.68
N LEU A 8 -78.96 -9.51 -27.62
CA LEU A 8 -77.99 -9.99 -26.65
C LEU A 8 -76.83 -8.98 -26.46
N GLY A 9 -76.23 -9.02 -25.27
CA GLY A 9 -75.10 -8.17 -24.87
C GLY A 9 -73.86 -8.31 -25.74
N SER A 10 -73.45 -7.20 -26.36
CA SER A 10 -72.08 -7.01 -26.83
C SER A 10 -71.22 -6.51 -25.67
N ILE A 11 -70.95 -7.39 -24.70
CA ILE A 11 -69.83 -7.20 -23.78
C ILE A 11 -68.58 -7.37 -24.65
N CYS A 12 -68.03 -6.25 -25.11
CA CYS A 12 -66.67 -6.22 -25.63
C CYS A 12 -65.76 -6.48 -24.42
N LEU A 13 -65.51 -7.75 -24.12
CA LEU A 13 -64.53 -8.18 -23.13
C LEU A 13 -63.16 -7.75 -23.67
N LEU A 14 -62.73 -6.56 -23.28
CA LEU A 14 -61.39 -6.06 -23.49
C LEU A 14 -60.48 -7.03 -22.71
N LEU A 15 -59.99 -8.06 -23.41
CA LEU A 15 -58.97 -8.97 -22.95
C LEU A 15 -57.71 -8.13 -22.74
N ILE A 16 -57.62 -7.48 -21.59
CA ILE A 16 -56.38 -6.96 -21.03
C ILE A 16 -55.57 -8.21 -20.71
N LEU A 17 -54.86 -8.73 -21.71
CA LEU A 17 -53.84 -9.74 -21.49
C LEU A 17 -52.85 -9.06 -20.53
N PRO A 18 -52.66 -9.53 -19.29
CA PRO A 18 -51.61 -8.99 -18.45
C PRO A 18 -50.30 -9.26 -19.17
N ILE A 19 -49.69 -8.20 -19.71
CA ILE A 19 -48.33 -8.25 -20.21
C ILE A 19 -47.48 -8.48 -18.96
N PHE A 20 -47.25 -9.73 -18.60
CA PHE A 20 -46.30 -10.08 -17.57
C PHE A 20 -44.93 -9.59 -18.08
N ILE A 21 -44.45 -8.49 -17.50
CA ILE A 21 -43.09 -8.04 -17.69
C ILE A 21 -42.21 -9.13 -17.07
N TYR A 22 -41.64 -9.98 -17.91
CA TYR A 22 -40.73 -11.02 -17.45
C TYR A 22 -39.45 -10.35 -16.93
N GLY A 23 -39.00 -10.76 -15.75
CA GLY A 23 -37.68 -10.40 -15.26
C GLY A 23 -36.62 -10.81 -16.26
N GLU A 24 -35.62 -9.95 -16.49
CA GLU A 24 -34.53 -10.22 -17.44
C GLU A 24 -33.20 -10.25 -16.71
N VAL A 25 -32.32 -11.16 -17.11
CA VAL A 25 -30.95 -11.25 -16.59
C VAL A 25 -29.94 -11.31 -17.73
N PHE A 26 -28.91 -10.47 -17.63
CA PHE A 26 -27.80 -10.37 -18.57
C PHE A 26 -26.48 -10.53 -17.83
N ILE A 27 -25.51 -11.19 -18.44
CA ILE A 27 -24.15 -11.30 -17.94
C ILE A 27 -23.17 -10.85 -19.03
N SER A 28 -22.15 -10.11 -18.62
CA SER A 28 -21.06 -9.67 -19.51
C SER A 28 -19.72 -9.75 -18.79
N ILE A 29 -18.65 -9.80 -19.58
CA ILE A 29 -17.27 -9.81 -19.12
C ILE A 29 -16.50 -8.71 -19.86
N ASP A 30 -15.70 -7.94 -19.13
CA ASP A 30 -14.91 -6.86 -19.71
C ASP A 30 -13.77 -7.38 -20.62
N LYS A 31 -13.19 -8.53 -20.27
CA LYS A 31 -12.04 -9.15 -20.96
C LYS A 31 -12.26 -10.67 -21.13
N PRO A 32 -12.81 -11.13 -22.27
CA PRO A 32 -12.94 -12.56 -22.55
C PRO A 32 -11.59 -13.26 -22.78
N ASN A 33 -10.56 -12.49 -23.18
CA ASN A 33 -9.18 -12.94 -23.26
C ASN A 33 -8.35 -12.12 -22.27
N ALA A 34 -7.81 -12.77 -21.23
CA ALA A 34 -7.03 -12.14 -20.19
C ALA A 34 -5.62 -12.74 -20.13
N THR A 35 -4.66 -11.95 -19.65
CA THR A 35 -3.34 -12.49 -19.29
C THR A 35 -3.37 -12.99 -17.85
N LYS A 36 -2.68 -14.10 -17.56
CA LYS A 36 -2.57 -14.64 -16.20
C LYS A 36 -2.10 -13.56 -15.20
N GLY A 37 -2.85 -13.38 -14.11
CA GLY A 37 -2.61 -12.37 -13.08
C GLY A 37 -3.37 -11.04 -13.30
N GLU A 38 -4.09 -10.87 -14.40
CA GLU A 38 -4.91 -9.67 -14.63
C GLU A 38 -6.22 -9.71 -13.86
N VAL A 39 -6.69 -8.54 -13.42
CA VAL A 39 -8.04 -8.38 -12.85
C VAL A 39 -9.06 -8.27 -13.98
N VAL A 40 -10.10 -9.08 -13.88
CA VAL A 40 -11.21 -9.20 -14.82
C VAL A 40 -12.50 -8.88 -14.09
N SER A 41 -13.41 -8.17 -14.76
CA SER A 41 -14.70 -7.75 -14.22
C SER A 41 -15.83 -8.49 -14.93
N VAL A 42 -16.66 -9.17 -14.15
CA VAL A 42 -17.91 -9.79 -14.61
C VAL A 42 -19.07 -8.95 -14.11
N GLN A 43 -19.94 -8.52 -15.00
CA GLN A 43 -21.13 -7.74 -14.67
C GLN A 43 -22.37 -8.60 -14.88
N ILE A 44 -23.22 -8.68 -13.85
CA ILE A 44 -24.54 -9.29 -13.96
C ILE A 44 -25.57 -8.17 -13.81
N LYS A 45 -26.39 -7.98 -14.82
CA LYS A 45 -27.45 -6.97 -14.88
C LYS A 45 -28.80 -7.67 -14.84
N ALA A 46 -29.65 -7.29 -13.90
CA ALA A 46 -31.00 -7.83 -13.74
C ALA A 46 -32.03 -6.70 -13.80
N LYS A 47 -33.20 -6.99 -14.36
CA LYS A 47 -34.33 -6.07 -14.49
C LYS A 47 -35.58 -6.73 -13.87
N GLY A 48 -36.22 -6.04 -12.93
CA GLY A 48 -37.36 -6.51 -12.13
C GLY A 48 -37.66 -5.55 -10.98
N ASN A 49 -38.65 -5.84 -10.15
CA ASN A 49 -39.00 -4.98 -9.01
C ASN A 49 -38.23 -5.36 -7.73
N ASP A 50 -38.10 -6.66 -7.46
CA ASP A 50 -37.30 -7.23 -6.38
C ASP A 50 -36.18 -8.10 -6.95
N ILE A 51 -34.92 -7.75 -6.66
CA ILE A 51 -33.73 -8.37 -7.27
C ILE A 51 -32.69 -8.74 -6.19
N GLU A 52 -32.49 -10.03 -6.01
CA GLU A 52 -31.47 -10.62 -5.15
C GLU A 52 -30.39 -11.34 -5.99
N PHE A 53 -29.13 -10.89 -5.84
CA PHE A 53 -27.98 -11.55 -6.46
C PHE A 53 -27.38 -12.59 -5.49
N PRO A 54 -26.83 -13.69 -6.02
CA PRO A 54 -26.15 -14.69 -5.22
C PRO A 54 -24.82 -14.16 -4.68
N SER A 55 -24.36 -14.72 -3.56
CA SER A 55 -23.01 -14.43 -3.05
C SER A 55 -21.97 -15.24 -3.83
N ILE A 56 -21.39 -14.62 -4.85
CA ILE A 56 -20.33 -15.23 -5.66
C ILE A 56 -18.98 -14.98 -4.98
N LYS A 57 -18.44 -15.99 -4.30
CA LYS A 57 -17.13 -15.92 -3.63
C LYS A 57 -15.97 -16.25 -4.57
N THR A 58 -16.21 -17.09 -5.57
CA THR A 58 -15.18 -17.58 -6.49
C THR A 58 -15.67 -17.60 -7.93
N ILE A 59 -14.80 -17.25 -8.85
CA ILE A 59 -15.00 -17.35 -10.30
C ILE A 59 -13.80 -18.11 -10.88
N THR A 60 -14.04 -19.16 -11.68
CA THR A 60 -12.99 -20.05 -12.23
C THR A 60 -11.96 -20.53 -11.19
N SER A 61 -12.41 -20.80 -9.95
CA SER A 61 -11.57 -21.14 -8.77
C SER A 61 -10.65 -20.02 -8.24
N SER A 62 -10.71 -18.81 -8.78
CA SER A 62 -10.10 -17.62 -8.20
C SER A 62 -11.06 -16.95 -7.21
N GLN A 63 -10.53 -16.42 -6.11
CA GLN A 63 -11.31 -15.62 -5.16
C GLN A 63 -11.74 -14.30 -5.82
N VAL A 64 -12.97 -13.88 -5.55
CA VAL A 64 -13.46 -12.54 -5.88
C VAL A 64 -12.76 -11.55 -4.95
N VAL A 65 -12.06 -10.58 -5.54
CA VAL A 65 -11.27 -9.56 -4.84
C VAL A 65 -12.02 -8.23 -4.66
N GLY A 66 -13.13 -8.05 -5.37
CA GLY A 66 -13.96 -6.85 -5.26
C GLY A 66 -15.38 -7.12 -5.74
N THR A 67 -16.36 -6.50 -5.09
CA THR A 67 -17.76 -6.52 -5.52
C THR A 67 -18.34 -5.12 -5.40
N SER A 68 -19.05 -4.67 -6.42
CA SER A 68 -19.77 -3.39 -6.41
C SER A 68 -21.15 -3.57 -7.03
N SER A 69 -22.09 -2.68 -6.68
CA SER A 69 -23.45 -2.70 -7.20
C SER A 69 -23.91 -1.31 -7.59
N SER A 70 -24.73 -1.23 -8.63
CA SER A 70 -25.40 -0.01 -9.09
C SER A 70 -26.87 -0.32 -9.34
N THR A 71 -27.75 0.63 -9.05
CA THR A 71 -29.21 0.51 -9.24
C THR A 71 -29.72 1.73 -10.00
N SER A 72 -30.58 1.51 -10.98
CA SER A 72 -31.30 2.55 -11.72
C SER A 72 -32.78 2.18 -11.77
N THR A 73 -33.65 3.12 -11.41
CA THR A 73 -35.12 2.94 -11.45
C THR A 73 -35.69 3.87 -12.50
N SER A 74 -36.50 3.31 -13.40
CA SER A 74 -37.26 4.07 -14.40
C SER A 74 -38.75 3.92 -14.12
N ILE A 75 -39.50 5.00 -14.30
CA ILE A 75 -40.96 5.04 -14.14
C ILE A 75 -41.54 5.45 -15.49
N ILE A 76 -42.22 4.52 -16.15
CA ILE A 76 -42.89 4.77 -17.45
C ILE A 76 -44.34 4.35 -17.30
N ASN A 77 -45.28 5.26 -17.56
CA ASN A 77 -46.73 5.01 -17.48
C ASN A 77 -47.14 4.27 -16.19
N THR A 78 -46.76 4.83 -15.03
CA THR A 78 -47.05 4.28 -13.69
C THR A 78 -46.44 2.91 -13.35
N SER A 79 -45.77 2.24 -14.30
CA SER A 79 -45.00 1.02 -14.05
C SER A 79 -43.58 1.39 -13.59
N ILE A 80 -43.20 0.90 -12.40
CA ILE A 80 -41.83 0.98 -11.90
C ILE A 80 -41.04 -0.15 -12.55
N THR A 81 -39.81 0.14 -12.98
CA THR A 81 -38.87 -0.88 -13.45
C THR A 81 -37.50 -0.59 -12.87
N THR A 82 -37.01 -1.49 -12.03
CA THR A 82 -35.67 -1.39 -11.44
C THR A 82 -34.69 -2.23 -12.23
N THR A 83 -33.53 -1.66 -12.52
CA THR A 83 -32.38 -2.33 -13.11
C THR A 83 -31.25 -2.29 -12.12
N LYS A 84 -30.78 -3.47 -11.69
CA LYS A 84 -29.66 -3.59 -10.76
C LYS A 84 -28.50 -4.30 -11.46
N THR A 85 -27.31 -3.74 -11.35
CA THR A 85 -26.08 -4.29 -11.93
C THR A 85 -25.11 -4.59 -10.81
N GLN A 86 -24.64 -5.83 -10.70
CA GLN A 86 -23.60 -6.24 -9.77
C GLN A 86 -22.33 -6.60 -10.53
N THR A 87 -21.20 -5.99 -10.15
CA THR A 87 -19.89 -6.22 -10.75
C THR A 87 -19.02 -7.00 -9.77
N TYR A 88 -18.43 -8.08 -10.25
CA TYR A 88 -17.49 -8.92 -9.51
C TYR A 88 -16.11 -8.85 -10.16
N GLN A 89 -15.09 -8.60 -9.37
CA GLN A 89 -13.70 -8.55 -9.82
C GLN A 89 -12.94 -9.75 -9.29
N PHE A 90 -12.20 -10.44 -10.16
CA PHE A 90 -11.35 -11.57 -9.78
C PHE A 90 -10.04 -11.54 -10.57
N VAL A 91 -9.02 -12.22 -10.05
CA VAL A 91 -7.72 -12.37 -10.73
C VAL A 91 -7.77 -13.58 -11.67
N ALA A 92 -7.56 -13.37 -12.96
CA ALA A 92 -7.52 -14.42 -13.97
C ALA A 92 -6.30 -15.33 -13.76
N THR A 93 -6.52 -16.57 -13.30
CA THR A 93 -5.44 -17.53 -13.03
C THR A 93 -5.39 -18.66 -14.07
N LYS A 94 -6.55 -19.08 -14.56
CA LYS A 94 -6.75 -20.14 -15.56
C LYS A 94 -8.00 -19.86 -16.40
N SER A 95 -8.02 -20.42 -17.61
CA SER A 95 -9.21 -20.43 -18.47
C SER A 95 -10.33 -21.25 -17.84
N GLY A 96 -11.58 -20.93 -18.18
CA GLY A 96 -12.72 -21.71 -17.73
C GLY A 96 -14.05 -20.99 -17.90
N ASP A 97 -15.10 -21.66 -17.46
CA ASP A 97 -16.46 -21.16 -17.54
C ASP A 97 -16.80 -20.27 -16.33
N ILE A 98 -17.62 -19.25 -16.59
CA ILE A 98 -18.12 -18.27 -15.64
C ILE A 98 -19.64 -18.38 -15.66
N GLY A 99 -20.20 -18.79 -14.52
CA GLY A 99 -21.61 -19.11 -14.41
C GLY A 99 -21.94 -20.55 -14.84
N PRO A 100 -23.23 -20.89 -14.93
CA PRO A 100 -24.37 -20.00 -14.76
C PRO A 100 -24.54 -19.57 -13.29
N PHE A 101 -25.15 -18.41 -13.06
CA PHE A 101 -25.48 -17.92 -11.72
C PHE A 101 -26.99 -17.79 -11.57
N ASP A 102 -27.51 -18.22 -10.42
CA ASP A 102 -28.93 -18.13 -10.06
C ASP A 102 -29.25 -16.75 -9.49
N ILE A 103 -30.12 -15.99 -10.16
CA ILE A 103 -30.57 -14.67 -9.74
C ILE A 103 -32.06 -14.74 -9.40
N LYS A 104 -32.46 -14.28 -8.22
CA LYS A 104 -33.87 -14.25 -7.83
C LYS A 104 -34.46 -12.88 -8.20
N ILE A 105 -35.46 -12.89 -9.07
CA ILE A 105 -36.15 -11.72 -9.60
C ILE A 105 -37.66 -11.93 -9.39
N ASP A 106 -38.29 -11.03 -8.64
CA ASP A 106 -39.74 -11.05 -8.35
C ASP A 106 -40.24 -12.42 -7.85
N GLY A 107 -39.45 -13.05 -6.97
CA GLY A 107 -39.74 -14.37 -6.41
C GLY A 107 -39.43 -15.57 -7.32
N LYS A 108 -39.02 -15.36 -8.58
CA LYS A 108 -38.59 -16.42 -9.51
C LYS A 108 -37.07 -16.47 -9.64
N VAL A 109 -36.51 -17.67 -9.79
CA VAL A 109 -35.06 -17.85 -10.04
C VAL A 109 -34.80 -17.91 -11.54
N LEU A 110 -33.96 -17.01 -12.04
CA LEU A 110 -33.49 -16.96 -13.42
C LEU A 110 -31.98 -17.18 -13.48
N GLN A 111 -31.51 -17.88 -14.52
CA GLN A 111 -30.09 -18.19 -14.69
C GLN A 111 -29.41 -17.29 -15.70
N THR A 112 -28.19 -16.85 -15.39
CA THR A 112 -27.33 -16.20 -16.39
C THR A 112 -26.90 -17.20 -17.46
N LYS A 113 -26.51 -16.67 -18.63
CA LYS A 113 -25.74 -17.45 -19.60
C LYS A 113 -24.38 -17.82 -19.02
N ILE A 114 -23.77 -18.88 -19.56
CA ILE A 114 -22.38 -19.23 -19.28
C ILE A 114 -21.48 -18.38 -20.18
N LEU A 115 -20.47 -17.74 -19.60
CA LEU A 115 -19.39 -17.08 -20.34
C LEU A 115 -18.12 -17.90 -20.24
N HIS A 116 -17.28 -17.89 -21.27
CA HIS A 116 -15.96 -18.51 -21.22
C HIS A 116 -14.86 -17.45 -21.18
N ILE A 117 -13.88 -17.62 -20.30
CA ILE A 117 -12.67 -16.79 -20.27
C ILE A 117 -11.45 -17.60 -20.71
N TYR A 118 -10.65 -17.04 -21.61
CA TYR A 118 -9.37 -17.59 -22.03
C TYR A 118 -8.23 -16.84 -21.32
N VAL A 119 -7.37 -17.56 -20.60
CA VAL A 119 -6.23 -16.99 -19.87
C VAL A 119 -4.92 -17.44 -20.50
N SER A 120 -4.18 -16.50 -21.07
CA SER A 120 -2.87 -16.74 -21.70
C SER A 120 -1.72 -16.35 -20.76
N LYS A 121 -0.55 -16.94 -20.99
CA LYS A 121 0.69 -16.48 -20.33
C LYS A 121 1.14 -15.16 -20.95
N PRO A 122 1.80 -14.26 -20.18
CA PRO A 122 2.39 -13.05 -20.72
C PRO A 122 3.33 -13.36 -21.89
N LYS A 123 3.09 -12.75 -23.04
CA LYS A 123 4.01 -12.85 -24.19
C LYS A 123 5.03 -11.71 -24.10
N PRO A 124 6.35 -12.00 -24.02
CA PRO A 124 7.37 -10.96 -23.99
C PRO A 124 7.31 -10.10 -25.25
N SER A 125 7.46 -8.79 -25.08
CA SER A 125 7.69 -7.86 -26.19
C SER A 125 9.00 -8.20 -26.91
N THR A 126 9.07 -7.90 -28.20
CA THR A 126 10.26 -8.14 -29.03
C THR A 126 11.02 -6.84 -29.29
N LYS A 127 12.33 -6.93 -29.52
CA LYS A 127 13.20 -5.75 -29.70
C LYS A 127 12.79 -4.84 -30.87
N ARG A 128 12.02 -5.37 -31.83
CA ARG A 128 11.54 -4.69 -33.04
C ARG A 128 10.19 -4.01 -32.84
N ASP A 129 9.52 -4.26 -31.72
CA ASP A 129 8.23 -3.67 -31.42
C ASP A 129 8.41 -2.17 -31.14
N ASP A 130 7.37 -1.38 -31.44
CA ASP A 130 7.34 0.06 -31.13
C ASP A 130 7.50 0.35 -29.64
N PHE A 131 7.13 -0.62 -28.80
CA PHE A 131 7.28 -0.61 -27.35
C PHE A 131 7.93 -1.91 -26.90
N PHE A 132 9.03 -1.82 -26.16
CA PHE A 132 9.79 -2.97 -25.73
C PHE A 132 10.22 -2.83 -24.27
N VAL A 133 10.03 -3.89 -23.49
CA VAL A 133 10.53 -3.99 -22.13
C VAL A 133 11.38 -5.24 -21.97
N LEU A 134 12.51 -5.10 -21.31
CA LEU A 134 13.47 -6.17 -21.07
C LEU A 134 13.88 -6.19 -19.60
N LEU A 135 13.86 -7.37 -19.00
CA LEU A 135 14.40 -7.62 -17.68
C LEU A 135 15.79 -8.24 -17.84
N LYS A 136 16.80 -7.54 -17.34
CA LYS A 136 18.20 -8.00 -17.32
C LYS A 136 18.65 -8.22 -15.88
N THR A 137 19.41 -9.28 -15.65
CA THR A 137 20.12 -9.48 -14.38
C THR A 137 21.62 -9.41 -14.62
N SER A 138 22.38 -8.94 -13.63
CA SER A 138 23.85 -8.92 -13.72
C SER A 138 24.48 -10.32 -13.64
N LYS A 139 23.74 -11.29 -13.10
CA LYS A 139 24.11 -12.70 -12.94
C LYS A 139 22.85 -13.54 -12.70
N THR A 140 22.98 -14.85 -12.90
CA THR A 140 21.89 -15.82 -12.72
C THR A 140 22.24 -16.90 -11.70
N ASP A 141 23.53 -17.14 -11.44
CA ASP A 141 24.01 -18.04 -10.40
C ASP A 141 24.46 -17.23 -9.19
N LEU A 142 23.87 -17.55 -8.05
CA LEU A 142 23.94 -16.78 -6.81
C LEU A 142 24.12 -17.69 -5.62
N PHE A 143 24.64 -17.16 -4.51
CA PHE A 143 24.44 -17.73 -3.19
C PHE A 143 23.29 -17.01 -2.46
N VAL A 144 22.71 -17.65 -1.44
CA VAL A 144 21.78 -16.99 -0.51
C VAL A 144 22.44 -15.74 0.09
N GLY A 145 21.71 -14.62 0.15
CA GLY A 145 22.21 -13.33 0.62
C GLY A 145 23.06 -12.56 -0.40
N GLU A 146 23.37 -13.13 -1.57
CA GLU A 146 24.18 -12.45 -2.58
C GLU A 146 23.37 -11.47 -3.43
N ASP A 147 23.74 -10.19 -3.40
CA ASP A 147 23.07 -9.16 -4.22
C ASP A 147 23.34 -9.35 -5.72
N MET A 148 22.29 -9.42 -6.54
CA MET A 148 22.34 -9.16 -7.98
C MET A 148 21.72 -7.80 -8.32
N VAL A 149 22.13 -7.23 -9.46
CA VAL A 149 21.45 -6.06 -10.03
C VAL A 149 20.43 -6.55 -11.04
N VAL A 150 19.19 -6.12 -10.88
CA VAL A 150 18.10 -6.33 -11.84
C VAL A 150 17.75 -5.00 -12.49
N ASP A 151 17.88 -4.94 -13.81
CA ASP A 151 17.54 -3.78 -14.63
C ASP A 151 16.25 -4.05 -15.41
N ILE A 152 15.23 -3.22 -15.20
CA ILE A 152 14.04 -3.15 -16.04
C ILE A 152 14.28 -2.03 -17.06
N VAL A 153 14.49 -2.42 -18.32
CA VAL A 153 14.75 -1.50 -19.42
C VAL A 153 13.51 -1.41 -20.29
N PHE A 154 12.80 -0.29 -20.23
CA PHE A 154 11.67 0.01 -21.10
C PHE A 154 12.12 1.02 -22.17
N LYS A 155 11.82 0.74 -23.44
CA LYS A 155 12.07 1.66 -24.55
C LYS A 155 10.85 1.76 -25.46
N TYR A 156 10.66 2.91 -26.08
CA TYR A 156 9.66 3.11 -27.12
C TYR A 156 10.15 4.11 -28.16
N LYS A 157 9.61 4.03 -29.38
CA LYS A 157 9.95 4.99 -30.44
C LYS A 157 9.38 6.38 -30.15
N GLU A 158 10.20 7.41 -30.29
CA GLU A 158 9.83 8.80 -29.97
C GLU A 158 8.62 9.30 -30.78
N GLU A 159 8.43 8.83 -32.02
CA GLU A 159 7.26 9.14 -32.86
C GLU A 159 5.91 8.64 -32.29
N LYS A 160 5.93 7.78 -31.27
CA LYS A 160 4.72 7.27 -30.63
C LYS A 160 4.27 8.31 -29.61
N ASP A 161 3.04 8.82 -29.77
CA ASP A 161 2.40 9.79 -28.87
C ASP A 161 2.05 9.18 -27.49
N VAL A 162 3.09 8.88 -26.70
CA VAL A 162 2.99 8.29 -25.37
C VAL A 162 2.67 9.38 -24.36
N ARG A 163 1.46 9.33 -23.78
CA ARG A 163 0.99 10.30 -22.79
C ARG A 163 1.24 9.84 -21.36
N ARG A 164 1.26 8.53 -21.12
CA ARG A 164 1.44 7.98 -19.77
C ARG A 164 2.18 6.65 -19.81
N ILE A 165 3.09 6.45 -18.87
CA ILE A 165 3.83 5.21 -18.68
C ILE A 165 3.60 4.76 -17.24
N GLN A 166 3.22 3.50 -17.06
CA GLN A 166 3.07 2.86 -15.76
C GLN A 166 3.88 1.57 -15.77
N ILE A 167 5.05 1.62 -15.15
CA ILE A 167 5.89 0.44 -14.90
C ILE A 167 5.38 -0.20 -13.62
N GLN A 168 5.10 -1.50 -13.66
CA GLN A 168 4.74 -2.26 -12.46
C GLN A 168 5.91 -2.22 -11.47
N GLU A 169 5.61 -1.97 -10.19
CA GLU A 169 6.61 -2.03 -9.13
C GLU A 169 7.25 -3.43 -9.04
N PHE A 170 8.58 -3.47 -8.94
CA PHE A 170 9.32 -4.72 -8.90
C PHE A 170 9.28 -5.32 -7.48
N ILE A 171 8.34 -6.25 -7.26
CA ILE A 171 8.18 -6.97 -5.98
C ILE A 171 8.24 -8.47 -6.26
N GLN A 172 9.04 -9.21 -5.49
CA GLN A 172 9.19 -10.66 -5.58
C GLN A 172 9.21 -11.30 -4.18
N ASN A 173 8.50 -12.41 -4.02
CA ASN A 173 8.53 -13.19 -2.78
C ASN A 173 9.86 -13.96 -2.67
N ASN A 174 10.38 -14.10 -1.44
CA ASN A 174 11.68 -14.73 -1.13
C ASN A 174 12.92 -13.97 -1.62
N PHE A 175 12.77 -12.67 -1.91
CA PHE A 175 13.88 -11.78 -2.22
C PHE A 175 13.80 -10.52 -1.37
N VAL A 176 14.95 -10.03 -0.93
CA VAL A 176 15.10 -8.64 -0.46
C VAL A 176 15.31 -7.78 -1.70
N ILE A 177 14.55 -6.70 -1.82
CA ILE A 177 14.59 -5.81 -2.99
C ILE A 177 14.83 -4.38 -2.51
N LYS A 178 15.87 -3.76 -3.06
CA LYS A 178 16.19 -2.35 -2.81
C LYS A 178 16.28 -1.62 -4.15
N ARG A 179 15.43 -0.62 -4.35
CA ARG A 179 15.50 0.26 -5.53
C ARG A 179 16.78 1.07 -5.48
N LEU A 180 17.53 1.07 -6.58
CA LEU A 180 18.73 1.88 -6.77
C LEU A 180 18.35 3.24 -7.34
N ALA A 181 19.28 4.19 -7.31
CA ALA A 181 19.07 5.53 -7.84
C ALA A 181 18.59 5.45 -9.31
N SER A 182 17.44 6.07 -9.58
CA SER A 182 16.84 6.05 -10.92
C SER A 182 17.54 7.05 -11.83
N ALA A 183 17.96 6.60 -13.01
CA ALA A 183 18.44 7.50 -14.05
C ALA A 183 17.24 8.21 -14.71
N LYS A 184 17.45 9.45 -15.16
CA LYS A 184 16.49 10.11 -16.04
C LYS A 184 16.40 9.35 -17.37
N PRO A 185 15.26 9.40 -18.07
CA PRO A 185 15.14 8.80 -19.40
C PRO A 185 16.19 9.39 -20.35
N VAL A 186 16.72 8.55 -21.25
CA VAL A 186 17.76 8.94 -22.22
C VAL A 186 17.27 8.63 -23.63
N ASN A 187 17.54 9.52 -24.57
CA ASN A 187 17.28 9.30 -25.98
C ASN A 187 18.46 8.55 -26.60
N ILE A 188 18.19 7.40 -27.22
CA ILE A 188 19.18 6.55 -27.89
C ILE A 188 18.66 6.23 -29.30
N GLY A 189 19.17 6.97 -30.30
CA GLY A 189 18.58 6.97 -31.64
C GLY A 189 17.11 7.42 -31.57
N ASP A 190 16.22 6.72 -32.29
CA ASP A 190 14.78 7.04 -32.33
C ASP A 190 14.01 6.55 -31.10
N TYR A 191 14.70 6.07 -30.05
CA TYR A 191 14.08 5.50 -28.86
C TYR A 191 14.30 6.36 -27.63
N ILE A 192 13.23 6.53 -26.85
CA ILE A 192 13.32 7.02 -25.47
C ILE A 192 13.45 5.80 -24.55
N VAL A 193 14.48 5.78 -23.70
CA VAL A 193 14.83 4.64 -22.85
C VAL A 193 14.72 5.00 -21.37
N TYR A 194 13.92 4.22 -20.65
CA TYR A 194 13.74 4.25 -19.21
C TYR A 194 14.48 3.05 -18.60
N LYS A 195 15.24 3.29 -17.54
CA LYS A 195 15.92 2.23 -16.80
C LYS A 195 15.63 2.36 -15.31
N GLU A 196 15.04 1.30 -14.75
CA GLU A 196 14.95 1.11 -13.31
C GLU A 196 15.88 -0.01 -12.87
N SER A 197 16.71 0.27 -11.87
CA SER A 197 17.69 -0.68 -11.35
C SER A 197 17.37 -1.05 -9.90
N TYR A 198 17.52 -2.32 -9.55
CA TYR A 198 17.24 -2.86 -8.23
C TYR A 198 18.41 -3.74 -7.76
N ALA A 199 18.81 -3.61 -6.49
CA ALA A 199 19.60 -4.63 -5.82
C ALA A 199 18.64 -5.69 -5.26
N VAL A 200 18.88 -6.95 -5.61
CA VAL A 200 17.98 -8.07 -5.32
C VAL A 200 18.79 -9.22 -4.72
N SER A 201 18.41 -9.65 -3.51
CA SER A 201 19.16 -10.66 -2.75
C SER A 201 18.23 -11.84 -2.42
N PRO A 202 18.58 -13.08 -2.81
CA PRO A 202 17.73 -14.23 -2.56
C PRO A 202 17.79 -14.67 -1.09
N LEU A 203 16.63 -14.98 -0.50
CA LEU A 203 16.52 -15.41 0.89
C LEU A 203 16.63 -16.93 1.07
N LYS A 204 16.44 -17.71 -0.01
CA LYS A 204 16.39 -19.17 0.04
C LYS A 204 17.10 -19.83 -1.14
N PRO A 205 17.77 -20.98 -0.92
CA PRO A 205 18.38 -21.74 -1.99
C PRO A 205 17.32 -22.38 -2.89
N GLY A 206 17.70 -22.70 -4.13
CA GLY A 206 16.85 -23.36 -5.11
C GLY A 206 16.92 -22.73 -6.50
N LYS A 207 16.10 -23.27 -7.41
CA LYS A 207 15.88 -22.68 -8.73
C LYS A 207 14.65 -21.79 -8.67
N TRP A 208 14.78 -20.55 -9.09
CA TRP A 208 13.72 -19.57 -9.07
C TRP A 208 13.57 -18.93 -10.45
N THR A 209 12.35 -18.49 -10.76
CA THR A 209 12.07 -17.74 -11.99
C THR A 209 11.58 -16.35 -11.60
N ILE A 210 12.30 -15.32 -12.02
CA ILE A 210 11.82 -13.94 -11.95
C ILE A 210 10.74 -13.78 -13.03
N PRO A 211 9.49 -13.48 -12.66
CA PRO A 211 8.38 -13.36 -13.60
C PRO A 211 8.53 -12.10 -14.46
N SER A 212 7.86 -12.14 -15.62
CA SER A 212 7.80 -11.02 -16.56
C SER A 212 7.25 -9.75 -15.88
N GLN A 213 7.87 -8.61 -16.14
CA GLN A 213 7.42 -7.31 -15.69
C GLN A 213 6.48 -6.66 -16.69
N LYS A 214 5.39 -6.08 -16.19
CA LYS A 214 4.37 -5.42 -17.00
C LYS A 214 4.65 -3.92 -17.09
N VAL A 215 4.55 -3.38 -18.29
CA VAL A 215 4.49 -1.93 -18.53
C VAL A 215 3.17 -1.63 -19.22
N SER A 216 2.41 -0.69 -18.64
CA SER A 216 1.17 -0.17 -19.24
C SER A 216 1.44 1.20 -19.83
N ILE A 217 1.05 1.39 -21.09
CA ILE A 217 1.37 2.55 -21.92
C ILE A 217 0.05 3.17 -22.34
N GLY A 218 -0.18 4.42 -21.91
CA GLY A 218 -1.34 5.21 -22.29
C GLY A 218 -1.03 6.01 -23.55
N LEU A 219 -1.64 5.60 -24.66
CA LEU A 219 -1.57 6.28 -25.95
C LEU A 219 -2.80 7.18 -26.12
N ASN A 220 -2.67 8.23 -26.92
CA ASN A 220 -3.83 9.03 -27.28
C ASN A 220 -4.83 8.19 -28.11
N SER A 221 -6.12 8.27 -27.78
CA SER A 221 -7.18 7.64 -28.59
C SER A 221 -7.70 8.64 -29.61
N LEU A 222 -7.84 8.19 -30.87
CA LEU A 222 -8.50 8.95 -31.92
C LEU A 222 -10.03 9.01 -31.74
N LYS A 223 -10.61 8.19 -30.85
CA LYS A 223 -12.03 8.24 -30.49
C LYS A 223 -12.24 9.18 -29.31
N ALA A 224 -12.82 10.34 -29.57
CA ALA A 224 -13.40 11.20 -28.56
C ALA A 224 -14.70 10.57 -28.04
N ASP A 225 -14.94 10.66 -26.74
CA ASP A 225 -16.24 10.31 -26.17
C ASP A 225 -17.31 11.32 -26.62
N PHE A 226 -18.59 11.05 -26.36
CA PHE A 226 -19.72 11.93 -26.73
C PHE A 226 -19.58 13.38 -26.23
N PHE A 227 -18.75 13.61 -25.21
CA PHE A 227 -18.41 14.92 -24.64
C PHE A 227 -17.12 15.55 -25.20
N GLY A 228 -16.51 15.00 -26.26
CA GLY A 228 -15.30 15.55 -26.89
C GLY A 228 -13.99 15.31 -26.12
N LEU A 229 -14.02 14.51 -25.06
CA LEU A 229 -12.83 14.17 -24.27
C LEU A 229 -12.11 12.96 -24.88
N THR A 230 -10.81 13.10 -25.16
CA THR A 230 -9.97 11.99 -25.62
C THR A 230 -9.60 11.09 -24.44
N GLN A 231 -9.92 9.81 -24.53
CA GLN A 231 -9.52 8.81 -23.52
C GLN A 231 -8.16 8.21 -23.87
N LEU A 232 -7.39 7.78 -22.87
CA LEU A 232 -6.14 7.05 -23.12
C LEU A 232 -6.46 5.61 -23.53
N LYS A 233 -5.92 5.18 -24.68
CA LYS A 233 -5.89 3.77 -25.06
C LYS A 233 -4.70 3.10 -24.35
N TRP A 234 -4.99 2.26 -23.37
CA TRP A 234 -3.97 1.51 -22.64
C TRP A 234 -3.52 0.28 -23.42
N GLN A 235 -2.23 0.21 -23.73
CA GLN A 235 -1.56 -0.98 -24.25
C GLN A 235 -0.64 -1.55 -23.17
N LYS A 236 -0.64 -2.87 -23.01
CA LYS A 236 0.21 -3.56 -22.04
C LYS A 236 1.28 -4.35 -22.78
N ILE A 237 2.51 -4.28 -22.29
CA ILE A 237 3.62 -5.10 -22.76
C ILE A 237 4.30 -5.78 -21.57
N TYR A 238 4.98 -6.88 -21.85
CA TYR A 238 5.61 -7.72 -20.83
C TYR A 238 7.08 -7.98 -21.17
N SER A 239 7.91 -8.11 -20.14
CA SER A 239 9.32 -8.49 -20.33
C SER A 239 9.46 -10.00 -20.51
N ASN A 240 10.68 -10.44 -20.80
CA ASN A 240 11.09 -11.82 -20.58
C ASN A 240 11.02 -12.19 -19.08
N THR A 241 10.98 -13.49 -18.81
CA THR A 241 11.33 -14.07 -17.51
C THR A 241 12.85 -14.29 -17.42
N VAL A 242 13.37 -14.45 -16.22
CA VAL A 242 14.77 -14.85 -16.01
C VAL A 242 14.82 -15.96 -14.97
N ASP A 243 15.43 -17.09 -15.32
CA ASP A 243 15.68 -18.18 -14.40
C ASP A 243 17.01 -17.95 -13.67
N ILE A 244 17.01 -18.19 -12.36
CA ILE A 244 18.17 -18.04 -11.49
C ILE A 244 18.37 -19.30 -10.64
N THR A 245 19.63 -19.59 -10.34
CA THR A 245 20.04 -20.70 -9.47
C THR A 245 20.67 -20.12 -8.22
N VAL A 246 20.14 -20.48 -7.05
CA VAL A 246 20.62 -20.01 -5.76
C VAL A 246 21.18 -21.19 -4.96
N ALA A 247 22.48 -21.17 -4.70
CA ALA A 247 23.17 -22.13 -3.85
C ALA A 247 23.09 -21.72 -2.37
N ALA A 248 23.07 -22.71 -1.48
CA ALA A 248 23.20 -22.47 -0.04
C ALA A 248 24.65 -22.06 0.30
N LEU A 249 24.82 -21.28 1.37
CA LEU A 249 26.14 -21.01 1.93
C LEU A 249 26.67 -22.24 2.67
N PRO A 250 27.99 -22.51 2.62
CA PRO A 250 28.59 -23.68 3.27
C PRO A 250 28.70 -23.52 4.80
N GLN A 251 28.72 -24.66 5.51
CA GLN A 251 29.08 -24.78 6.93
C GLN A 251 28.36 -23.80 7.88
N ASN A 252 27.08 -23.50 7.62
CA ASN A 252 26.22 -22.62 8.43
C ASN A 252 26.72 -21.16 8.54
N VAL A 253 27.56 -20.70 7.62
CA VAL A 253 27.89 -19.27 7.54
C VAL A 253 26.72 -18.54 6.90
N THR A 254 26.23 -17.48 7.54
CA THR A 254 25.11 -16.66 7.05
C THR A 254 25.57 -15.45 6.25
N ILE A 255 26.84 -15.04 6.41
CA ILE A 255 27.38 -13.82 5.83
C ILE A 255 28.21 -14.14 4.59
N ILE A 256 27.90 -13.47 3.48
CA ILE A 256 28.62 -13.54 2.22
C ILE A 256 29.10 -12.15 1.81
N GLY A 257 30.35 -12.04 1.37
CA GLY A 257 30.86 -10.76 0.93
C GLY A 257 32.37 -10.65 0.77
N ASP A 258 32.81 -9.40 0.77
CA ASP A 258 34.20 -8.98 0.90
C ASP A 258 34.23 -7.94 2.02
N LEU A 259 34.71 -8.36 3.19
CA LEU A 259 34.51 -7.67 4.46
C LEU A 259 35.83 -7.49 5.20
N ASN A 260 35.95 -6.34 5.86
CA ASN A 260 36.98 -6.06 6.83
C ASN A 260 36.36 -5.71 8.18
N ILE A 261 37.02 -6.07 9.28
CA ILE A 261 36.58 -5.78 10.64
C ILE A 261 37.62 -4.92 11.35
N THR A 262 37.16 -3.84 11.96
CA THR A 262 37.98 -2.94 12.77
C THR A 262 37.33 -2.70 14.12
N SER A 263 38.13 -2.28 15.08
CA SER A 263 37.69 -1.97 16.44
C SER A 263 38.47 -0.78 16.99
N PHE A 264 37.80 0.07 17.75
CA PHE A 264 38.38 1.26 18.34
C PHE A 264 37.93 1.39 19.80
N VAL A 265 38.86 1.70 20.69
CA VAL A 265 38.56 2.12 22.07
C VAL A 265 38.86 3.60 22.21
N ASP A 266 38.06 4.31 22.99
CA ASP A 266 38.28 5.73 23.25
C ASP A 266 39.50 5.98 24.16
N LYS A 267 39.77 5.06 25.11
CA LYS A 267 40.90 5.11 26.05
C LYS A 267 41.43 3.72 26.37
N THR A 268 42.71 3.63 26.70
CA THR A 268 43.37 2.41 27.21
C THR A 268 43.75 2.51 28.68
N GLU A 269 43.72 3.72 29.26
CA GLU A 269 43.92 3.95 30.68
C GLU A 269 42.74 4.78 31.25
N ILE A 270 42.13 4.32 32.35
CA ILE A 270 40.96 4.99 32.94
C ILE A 270 40.90 4.77 34.45
N THR A 271 40.17 5.61 35.18
CA THR A 271 39.91 5.40 36.60
C THR A 271 38.87 4.31 36.86
N SER A 272 38.96 3.66 38.01
CA SER A 272 38.07 2.56 38.40
C SER A 272 36.60 2.94 38.30
N ASN A 273 35.78 1.99 37.81
CA ASN A 273 34.32 2.13 37.61
C ASN A 273 33.89 3.22 36.60
N LYS A 274 34.80 3.72 35.75
CA LYS A 274 34.42 4.55 34.61
C LYS A 274 34.27 3.69 33.34
N PRO A 275 33.33 4.05 32.45
CA PRO A 275 33.11 3.31 31.21
C PRO A 275 34.18 3.59 30.17
N ILE A 276 34.59 2.54 29.46
CA ILE A 276 35.34 2.60 28.20
C ILE A 276 34.39 2.29 27.05
N ASN A 277 34.45 3.10 26.00
CA ASN A 277 33.62 2.91 24.82
C ASN A 277 34.40 2.15 23.75
N LEU A 278 33.93 0.94 23.42
CA LEU A 278 34.44 0.13 22.33
C LEU A 278 33.49 0.23 21.14
N THR A 279 34.00 0.58 19.98
CA THR A 279 33.26 0.55 18.71
C THR A 279 33.82 -0.54 17.83
N VAL A 280 32.97 -1.45 17.35
CA VAL A 280 33.31 -2.49 16.38
C VAL A 280 32.65 -2.14 15.06
N GLN A 281 33.40 -2.18 13.96
CA GLN A 281 32.90 -1.88 12.62
C GLN A 281 33.24 -3.01 11.66
N ILE A 282 32.24 -3.44 10.88
CA ILE A 282 32.41 -4.35 9.75
C ILE A 282 32.08 -3.55 8.50
N LYS A 283 33.08 -3.36 7.63
CA LYS A 283 32.95 -2.57 6.40
C LYS A 283 33.21 -3.46 5.19
N GLY A 284 32.37 -3.34 4.16
CA GLY A 284 32.59 -4.02 2.90
C GLY A 284 31.33 -4.21 2.07
N LYS A 285 31.40 -5.15 1.12
CA LYS A 285 30.28 -5.54 0.25
C LYS A 285 29.70 -6.85 0.75
N GLY A 286 28.39 -6.94 0.95
CA GLY A 286 27.73 -8.16 1.43
C GLY A 286 26.35 -7.92 2.03
N ASN A 287 25.76 -8.97 2.57
CA ASN A 287 24.49 -8.96 3.31
C ASN A 287 24.68 -8.50 4.77
N LEU A 288 25.01 -7.22 4.96
CA LEU A 288 25.29 -6.66 6.28
C LEU A 288 24.08 -6.69 7.23
N GLU A 289 22.86 -6.75 6.69
CA GLU A 289 21.61 -6.83 7.45
C GLU A 289 21.44 -8.18 8.15
N ASP A 290 22.15 -9.21 7.69
CA ASP A 290 22.11 -10.56 8.27
C ASP A 290 23.17 -10.76 9.36
N ILE A 291 23.97 -9.72 9.66
CA ILE A 291 24.99 -9.77 10.72
C ILE A 291 24.32 -9.77 12.08
N ASP A 292 24.47 -10.89 12.80
CA ASP A 292 24.06 -11.01 14.19
C ASP A 292 24.80 -10.03 15.10
N ASN A 293 24.12 -9.57 16.15
CA ASN A 293 24.73 -8.75 17.19
C ASN A 293 25.91 -9.50 17.83
N ILE A 294 27.05 -8.81 17.94
CA ILE A 294 28.23 -9.35 18.60
C ILE A 294 27.98 -9.34 20.10
N ASN A 295 28.05 -10.51 20.72
CA ASN A 295 28.02 -10.65 22.17
C ASN A 295 29.45 -10.71 22.70
N LEU A 296 29.80 -9.79 23.58
CA LEU A 296 31.10 -9.74 24.24
C LEU A 296 30.96 -10.18 25.70
N ASP A 297 31.68 -11.23 26.05
CA ASP A 297 31.83 -11.68 27.43
C ASP A 297 33.31 -11.53 27.83
N ILE A 298 33.56 -10.67 28.82
CA ILE A 298 34.88 -10.38 29.34
C ILE A 298 34.81 -10.54 30.86
N LYS A 299 35.68 -11.41 31.40
CA LYS A 299 35.72 -11.70 32.84
C LYS A 299 35.93 -10.40 33.64
N GLN A 300 35.13 -10.22 34.70
CA GLN A 300 35.20 -9.08 35.62
C GLN A 300 34.91 -7.71 34.96
N VAL A 301 34.19 -7.71 33.84
CA VAL A 301 33.75 -6.49 33.14
C VAL A 301 32.25 -6.52 32.95
N SER A 302 31.57 -5.44 33.32
CA SER A 302 30.17 -5.24 32.96
C SER A 302 30.11 -4.69 31.54
N VAL A 303 29.50 -5.45 30.63
CA VAL A 303 29.40 -5.12 29.19
C VAL A 303 27.98 -4.70 28.87
N PHE A 304 27.82 -3.49 28.34
CA PHE A 304 26.56 -3.00 27.78
C PHE A 304 26.74 -2.76 26.29
N SER A 305 25.80 -3.20 25.47
CA SER A 305 25.86 -3.06 24.01
C SER A 305 24.67 -2.27 23.48
N GLU A 306 24.91 -1.42 22.50
CA GLU A 306 23.85 -0.82 21.69
C GLU A 306 23.46 -1.75 20.54
N ASN A 307 22.26 -1.56 20.00
CA ASN A 307 21.88 -2.20 18.74
C ASN A 307 22.74 -1.65 17.60
N PRO A 308 23.14 -2.50 16.64
CA PRO A 308 24.00 -2.05 15.56
C PRO A 308 23.28 -1.08 14.62
N THR A 309 24.05 -0.19 14.00
CA THR A 309 23.61 0.67 12.91
C THR A 309 24.27 0.23 11.60
N ILE A 310 23.54 0.40 10.49
CA ILE A 310 24.05 0.07 9.15
C ILE A 310 23.96 1.33 8.28
N GLU A 311 25.11 1.76 7.78
CA GLU A 311 25.22 2.82 6.79
C GLU A 311 25.58 2.22 5.43
N ARG A 312 24.85 2.58 4.37
CA ARG A 312 25.03 2.01 3.01
C ARG A 312 25.41 3.10 2.01
N GLU A 313 26.51 2.88 1.30
CA GLU A 313 26.95 3.67 0.16
C GLU A 313 26.95 2.81 -1.10
N THR A 314 26.01 3.03 -2.02
CA THR A 314 25.85 2.26 -3.28
C THR A 314 25.88 0.73 -3.09
N ASN A 315 27.07 0.12 -3.18
CA ASN A 315 27.32 -1.33 -3.08
C ASN A 315 28.23 -1.73 -1.90
N THR A 316 28.62 -0.78 -1.06
CA THR A 316 29.39 -0.98 0.18
C THR A 316 28.59 -0.51 1.37
N GLY A 317 28.86 -1.05 2.55
CA GLY A 317 28.28 -0.53 3.78
C GLY A 317 29.20 -0.70 4.98
N THR A 318 28.79 -0.06 6.07
CA THR A 318 29.45 -0.14 7.36
C THR A 318 28.41 -0.53 8.39
N TRP A 319 28.54 -1.72 8.95
CA TRP A 319 27.83 -2.16 10.15
C TRP A 319 28.64 -1.73 11.37
N THR A 320 28.02 -1.07 12.33
CA THR A 320 28.69 -0.54 13.54
C THR A 320 27.93 -0.96 14.79
N GLN A 321 28.62 -1.56 15.75
CA GLN A 321 28.08 -1.83 17.09
C GLN A 321 28.97 -1.21 18.16
N LYS A 322 28.34 -0.56 19.14
CA LYS A 322 29.02 0.13 20.24
C LYS A 322 28.79 -0.59 21.55
N PHE A 323 29.82 -0.59 22.40
CA PHE A 323 29.83 -1.21 23.70
C PHE A 323 30.35 -0.24 24.76
N SER A 324 29.77 -0.28 25.95
CA SER A 324 30.26 0.38 27.16
C SER A 324 30.75 -0.69 28.14
N LEU A 325 32.04 -0.61 28.49
CA LEU A 325 32.75 -1.59 29.32
C LEU A 325 33.12 -0.94 30.65
N ILE A 326 32.69 -1.53 31.77
CA ILE A 326 32.95 -1.00 33.11
C ILE A 326 33.64 -2.08 33.95
N SER A 327 34.77 -1.74 34.57
CA SER A 327 35.50 -2.60 35.49
C SER A 327 36.25 -1.79 36.54
N ASP A 328 36.60 -2.45 37.64
CA ASP A 328 37.46 -1.98 38.70
C ASP A 328 38.88 -2.59 38.65
N ASN A 329 39.10 -3.57 37.78
CA ASN A 329 40.37 -4.28 37.60
C ASN A 329 40.93 -4.09 36.19
N ASN A 330 42.24 -4.28 36.01
CA ASN A 330 42.81 -4.36 34.66
C ASN A 330 42.18 -5.53 33.90
N TYR A 331 41.84 -5.30 32.64
CA TYR A 331 41.24 -6.33 31.80
C TYR A 331 41.75 -6.22 30.37
N LYS A 332 41.54 -7.31 29.63
CA LYS A 332 41.91 -7.40 28.21
C LYS A 332 40.66 -7.57 27.37
N ILE A 333 40.48 -6.70 26.39
CA ILE A 333 39.47 -6.88 25.34
C ILE A 333 40.05 -7.87 24.33
N PRO A 334 39.48 -9.09 24.20
CA PRO A 334 40.01 -10.10 23.31
C PRO A 334 39.78 -9.73 21.84
N LYS A 335 40.50 -10.40 20.93
CA LYS A 335 40.21 -10.31 19.50
C LYS A 335 38.84 -10.93 19.22
N ILE A 336 37.98 -10.17 18.56
CA ILE A 336 36.67 -10.63 18.10
C ILE A 336 36.89 -11.31 16.75
N LYS A 337 36.50 -12.59 16.67
CA LYS A 337 36.60 -13.38 15.42
C LYS A 337 35.28 -13.27 14.67
N PHE A 338 35.35 -12.96 13.38
CA PHE A 338 34.18 -12.89 12.51
C PHE A 338 34.41 -13.75 11.27
N LYS A 339 33.45 -14.62 10.97
CA LYS A 339 33.50 -15.54 9.84
C LYS A 339 32.54 -15.08 8.74
N TYR A 340 33.00 -15.10 7.51
CA TYR A 340 32.16 -14.85 6.33
C TYR A 340 32.63 -15.70 5.16
N PHE A 341 31.73 -15.94 4.22
CA PHE A 341 32.05 -16.61 2.96
C PHE A 341 32.53 -15.58 1.94
N ASP A 342 33.79 -15.71 1.53
CA ASP A 342 34.39 -14.84 0.53
C ASP A 342 34.13 -15.39 -0.87
N LYS A 343 33.39 -14.63 -1.68
CA LYS A 343 33.00 -15.07 -3.03
C LYS A 343 34.19 -15.23 -3.98
N GLN A 344 35.21 -14.38 -3.86
CA GLN A 344 36.33 -14.36 -4.81
C GLN A 344 37.18 -15.62 -4.64
N THR A 345 37.44 -15.98 -3.38
CA THR A 345 38.22 -17.18 -3.03
C THR A 345 37.36 -18.44 -2.90
N LYS A 346 36.03 -18.30 -2.79
CA LYS A 346 35.05 -19.38 -2.52
C LYS A 346 35.34 -20.15 -1.23
N GLU A 347 35.90 -19.46 -0.24
CA GLU A 347 36.30 -20.03 1.04
C GLU A 347 35.72 -19.22 2.20
N ILE A 348 35.61 -19.88 3.36
CA ILE A 348 35.21 -19.20 4.60
C ILE A 348 36.44 -18.51 5.18
N LYS A 349 36.42 -17.17 5.21
CA LYS A 349 37.48 -16.38 5.83
C LYS A 349 37.11 -16.03 7.26
N THR A 350 38.12 -16.01 8.13
CA THR A 350 38.00 -15.51 9.51
C THR A 350 38.83 -14.24 9.66
N ILE A 351 38.18 -13.11 9.85
CA ILE A 351 38.81 -11.81 10.13
C ILE A 351 38.71 -11.51 11.62
N ASN A 352 39.66 -10.74 12.14
CA ASN A 352 39.78 -10.51 13.58
C ASN A 352 40.07 -9.06 13.90
N THR A 353 39.47 -8.55 14.97
CA THR A 353 39.81 -7.23 15.51
C THR A 353 41.16 -7.21 16.21
N LYS A 354 41.61 -6.01 16.60
CA LYS A 354 42.74 -5.85 17.53
C LYS A 354 42.30 -6.21 18.95
N SER A 355 43.27 -6.64 19.77
CA SER A 355 43.08 -6.78 21.20
C SER A 355 43.60 -5.53 21.90
N PHE A 356 42.96 -5.15 23.01
CA PHE A 356 43.33 -3.97 23.79
C PHE A 356 43.54 -4.39 25.24
N ASP A 357 44.70 -4.04 25.79
CA ASP A 357 44.97 -4.17 27.22
C ASP A 357 44.54 -2.86 27.89
N ILE A 358 43.59 -2.95 28.82
CA ILE A 358 43.02 -1.80 29.53
C ILE A 358 43.60 -1.74 30.93
N LYS A 359 44.19 -0.60 31.27
CA LYS A 359 44.75 -0.33 32.59
C LYS A 359 43.82 0.57 33.40
N ILE A 360 43.44 0.10 34.57
CA ILE A 360 42.68 0.87 35.54
C ILE A 360 43.65 1.56 36.49
N VAL A 361 43.67 2.90 36.46
CA VAL A 361 44.53 3.75 37.28
C VAL A 361 43.68 4.35 38.41
N GLY A 362 43.92 3.91 39.64
CA GLY A 362 43.16 4.41 40.79
C GLY A 362 43.62 3.75 42.09
N ASP A 363 43.69 4.56 43.13
CA ASP A 363 44.40 4.30 44.38
C ASP A 363 43.97 3.00 45.08
N THR A 364 44.93 2.13 45.41
CA THR A 364 44.75 0.88 46.17
C THR A 364 44.34 1.11 47.64
N THR A 365 43.91 2.33 47.99
CA THR A 365 43.63 2.78 49.36
C THR A 365 42.21 3.31 49.53
N GLN A 366 41.21 2.63 48.97
CA GLN A 366 39.90 2.60 49.61
C GLN A 366 39.42 1.16 49.73
N LYS A 367 39.67 0.58 50.92
CA LYS A 367 38.89 -0.56 51.42
C LYS A 367 37.41 -0.30 51.12
N PRO A 368 36.63 -1.30 50.69
CA PRO A 368 35.19 -1.13 50.60
C PRO A 368 34.71 -0.69 51.98
N LYS A 369 34.06 0.47 52.03
CA LYS A 369 33.30 0.86 53.21
C LYS A 369 32.18 -0.17 53.31
N LEU A 370 32.44 -1.22 54.11
CA LEU A 370 31.40 -2.06 54.68
C LEU A 370 30.39 -1.10 55.28
N LEU A 371 29.26 -0.93 54.59
CA LEU A 371 28.06 -0.41 55.21
C LEU A 371 27.78 -1.37 56.36
N GLN A 372 28.13 -0.90 57.56
CA GLN A 372 27.77 -1.56 58.80
C GLN A 372 26.31 -1.93 58.71
N SER A 373 26.06 -3.21 58.97
CA SER A 373 24.73 -3.73 59.28
C SER A 373 24.14 -2.85 60.38
N ALA A 374 23.27 -1.92 59.99
CA ALA A 374 22.43 -1.19 60.92
C ALA A 374 21.37 -2.18 61.41
N LYS A 375 21.45 -2.48 62.71
CA LYS A 375 20.51 -3.32 63.45
C LYS A 375 19.07 -3.00 63.06
N THR A 376 18.32 -4.06 62.81
CA THR A 376 16.88 -4.12 62.67
C THR A 376 16.18 -3.32 63.77
N GLN A 377 15.71 -2.11 63.46
CA GLN A 377 14.58 -1.52 64.17
C GLN A 377 13.30 -1.99 63.49
N LYS A 378 12.54 -2.83 64.20
CA LYS A 378 11.13 -3.12 63.88
C LYS A 378 10.34 -1.81 63.99
N VAL A 379 10.22 -1.07 62.89
CA VAL A 379 9.18 -0.05 62.77
C VAL A 379 7.89 -0.79 62.41
N LYS A 380 6.96 -0.86 63.37
CA LYS A 380 5.55 -1.16 63.09
C LYS A 380 5.08 -0.12 62.05
N ARG A 381 4.99 -0.53 60.79
CA ARG A 381 4.28 0.25 59.78
C ARG A 381 2.80 0.14 60.08
N GLN A 382 2.28 1.17 60.72
CA GLN A 382 0.85 1.47 60.70
C GLN A 382 0.50 1.81 59.24
N PRO A 383 -0.51 1.17 58.63
CA PRO A 383 -0.86 1.45 57.24
C PRO A 383 -1.43 2.86 57.17
N SER A 384 -0.67 3.81 56.63
CA SER A 384 -1.22 5.09 56.19
C SER A 384 -2.09 4.81 54.96
N PHE A 385 -3.39 5.01 55.14
CA PHE A 385 -4.42 4.87 54.10
C PHE A 385 -4.37 5.99 53.05
N ASP A 386 -3.44 6.94 53.17
CA ASP A 386 -3.42 8.17 52.35
C ASP A 386 -2.97 7.94 50.90
N LYS A 387 -2.32 6.81 50.59
CA LYS A 387 -1.91 6.48 49.22
C LYS A 387 -2.99 5.84 48.36
N TYR A 388 -4.07 5.33 48.95
CA TYR A 388 -5.16 4.69 48.22
C TYR A 388 -6.27 5.67 47.83
N TYR A 389 -6.38 6.81 48.52
CA TYR A 389 -7.36 7.85 48.18
C TYR A 389 -7.09 8.46 46.80
N PHE A 390 -5.84 8.78 46.45
CA PHE A 390 -5.50 9.30 45.13
C PHE A 390 -5.74 8.28 44.01
N GLY A 391 -5.51 6.98 44.29
CA GLY A 391 -5.83 5.90 43.36
C GLY A 391 -7.34 5.77 43.11
N PHE A 392 -8.15 5.80 44.17
CA PHE A 392 -9.60 5.74 44.07
C PHE A 392 -10.21 6.98 43.38
N ILE A 393 -9.70 8.16 43.71
CA ILE A 393 -10.10 9.42 43.05
C ILE A 393 -9.74 9.38 41.57
N GLY A 394 -8.56 8.86 41.21
CA GLY A 394 -8.15 8.68 39.82
C GLY A 394 -9.07 7.74 39.03
N VAL A 395 -9.52 6.64 39.65
CA VAL A 395 -10.48 5.70 39.04
C VAL A 395 -11.85 6.37 38.86
N ILE A 396 -12.34 7.11 39.85
CA ILE A 396 -13.63 7.81 39.76
C ILE A 396 -13.59 8.90 38.67
N ILE A 397 -12.50 9.67 38.58
CA ILE A 397 -12.29 10.66 37.52
C ILE A 397 -12.22 9.97 36.15
N GLY A 398 -11.52 8.85 36.05
CA GLY A 398 -11.43 8.06 34.81
C GLY A 398 -12.79 7.54 34.34
N VAL A 399 -13.61 7.00 35.25
CA VAL A 399 -14.97 6.53 34.95
C VAL A 399 -15.87 7.72 34.58
N MET A 400 -15.75 8.86 35.26
CA MET A 400 -16.51 10.06 34.92
C MET A 400 -16.14 10.58 33.51
N LEU A 401 -14.86 10.65 33.18
CA LEU A 401 -14.38 11.03 31.84
C LEU A 401 -14.85 10.04 30.77
N MET A 402 -14.87 8.74 31.07
CA MET A 402 -15.38 7.71 30.17
C MET A 402 -16.89 7.84 29.95
N LEU A 403 -17.67 8.13 30.99
CA LEU A 403 -19.11 8.36 30.87
C LEU A 403 -19.43 9.66 30.12
N VAL A 404 -18.64 10.72 30.33
CA VAL A 404 -18.73 11.96 29.53
C VAL A 404 -18.38 11.66 28.07
N PHE A 405 -17.35 10.86 27.79
CA PHE A 405 -16.97 10.46 26.44
C PHE A 405 -18.04 9.58 25.76
N ILE A 406 -18.70 8.69 26.50
CA ILE A 406 -19.82 7.88 26.01
C ILE A 406 -21.03 8.76 25.73
N LYS A 407 -21.36 9.73 26.59
CA LYS A 407 -22.42 10.72 26.30
C LYS A 407 -22.05 11.65 25.13
N PHE A 408 -20.77 11.98 24.95
CA PHE A 408 -20.29 12.74 23.78
C PHE A 408 -20.40 11.91 22.50
N LYS A 409 -20.02 10.62 22.52
CA LYS A 409 -20.25 9.70 21.39
C LYS A 409 -21.73 9.54 21.09
N GLN A 410 -22.59 9.33 22.09
CA GLN A 410 -24.04 9.21 21.89
C GLN A 410 -24.70 10.50 21.37
N LYS A 411 -24.14 11.68 21.70
CA LYS A 411 -24.59 12.97 21.15
C LYS A 411 -24.05 13.24 19.73
N ILE A 412 -22.94 12.62 19.35
CA ILE A 412 -22.36 12.67 17.99
C ILE A 412 -23.04 11.66 17.06
N THR A 413 -23.45 10.48 17.53
CA THR A 413 -24.12 9.44 16.71
C THR A 413 -25.64 9.67 16.52
N LYS A 414 -26.18 10.83 16.91
CA LYS A 414 -27.58 11.23 16.66
C LYS A 414 -27.74 12.66 16.14
N ARG A 415 -26.73 13.18 15.45
CA ARG A 415 -26.81 14.43 14.71
C ARG A 415 -26.19 14.23 13.33
N ASP A 416 -26.94 13.60 12.45
CA ASP A 416 -26.86 13.96 11.03
C ASP A 416 -27.37 15.41 10.96
N ILE A 417 -26.44 16.36 11.10
CA ILE A 417 -26.68 17.70 10.58
C ILE A 417 -26.32 17.59 9.11
N ASP A 418 -27.33 17.39 8.30
CA ASP A 418 -27.24 17.62 6.87
C ASP A 418 -27.06 19.13 6.68
N ILE A 419 -25.82 19.63 6.82
CA ILE A 419 -25.52 21.05 6.59
C ILE A 419 -25.63 21.26 5.09
N SER A 420 -26.74 21.84 4.63
CA SER A 420 -26.90 22.12 3.22
C SER A 420 -25.77 23.03 2.72
N VAL A 421 -25.36 22.87 1.46
CA VAL A 421 -24.32 23.71 0.83
C VAL A 421 -24.65 25.20 0.94
N GLU A 422 -25.94 25.55 0.98
CA GLU A 422 -26.38 26.92 1.22
C GLU A 422 -26.01 27.43 2.61
N GLU A 423 -26.14 26.57 3.63
CA GLU A 423 -25.79 26.91 5.01
C GLU A 423 -24.27 27.07 5.17
N MET A 424 -23.48 26.28 4.43
CA MET A 424 -22.03 26.50 4.32
C MET A 424 -21.68 27.85 3.68
N VAL A 425 -22.36 28.24 2.60
CA VAL A 425 -22.16 29.54 1.93
C VAL A 425 -22.55 30.70 2.85
N LYS A 426 -23.69 30.61 3.56
CA LYS A 426 -24.16 31.62 4.52
C LYS A 426 -23.17 31.82 5.66
N ASN A 427 -22.61 30.73 6.18
CA ASN A 427 -21.73 30.74 7.35
C ASN A 427 -20.27 31.17 7.07
N THR A 428 -19.89 31.33 5.80
CA THR A 428 -18.55 31.85 5.45
C THR A 428 -18.37 33.29 5.93
N LYS A 429 -17.25 33.62 6.57
CA LYS A 429 -16.98 34.99 7.06
C LYS A 429 -15.95 35.74 6.21
N THR A 430 -15.18 35.03 5.39
CA THR A 430 -14.12 35.60 4.56
C THR A 430 -14.19 35.10 3.12
N ASP A 431 -13.65 35.89 2.19
CA ASP A 431 -13.57 35.53 0.77
C ASP A 431 -12.81 34.21 0.57
N LYS A 432 -11.77 33.96 1.36
CA LYS A 432 -11.01 32.69 1.33
C LYS A 432 -11.86 31.49 1.74
N GLN A 433 -12.73 31.65 2.74
CA GLN A 433 -13.64 30.58 3.15
C GLN A 433 -14.70 30.31 2.08
N LEU A 434 -15.26 31.37 1.49
CA LEU A 434 -16.25 31.25 0.42
C LEU A 434 -15.65 30.61 -0.84
N TYR A 435 -14.44 31.00 -1.22
CA TYR A 435 -13.68 30.39 -2.32
C TYR A 435 -13.50 28.88 -2.10
N MET A 436 -13.05 28.48 -0.91
CA MET A 436 -12.84 27.07 -0.58
C MET A 436 -14.13 26.23 -0.61
N VAL A 437 -15.27 26.81 -0.26
CA VAL A 437 -16.57 26.13 -0.38
C VAL A 437 -16.93 25.93 -1.85
N LEU A 438 -16.82 26.98 -2.68
CA LEU A 438 -17.25 26.93 -4.08
C LEU A 438 -16.39 26.02 -4.96
N ILE A 439 -15.05 26.02 -4.78
CA ILE A 439 -14.16 25.17 -5.59
C ILE A 439 -14.32 23.67 -5.31
N LYS A 440 -14.86 23.31 -4.13
CA LYS A 440 -15.09 21.92 -3.74
C LYS A 440 -16.40 21.36 -4.27
N LEU A 441 -17.25 22.21 -4.86
CA LEU A 441 -18.49 21.76 -5.48
C LEU A 441 -18.18 21.06 -6.79
N LYS A 442 -18.83 19.91 -7.04
CA LYS A 442 -18.73 19.15 -8.30
C LYS A 442 -19.05 20.01 -9.53
N ASN A 443 -19.88 21.04 -9.33
CA ASN A 443 -20.31 22.01 -10.35
C ASN A 443 -19.64 23.38 -10.16
N ALA A 444 -18.38 23.44 -9.72
CA ALA A 444 -17.64 24.69 -9.51
C ALA A 444 -17.71 25.66 -10.73
N LYS A 445 -17.77 25.10 -11.96
CA LYS A 445 -17.95 25.87 -13.21
C LYS A 445 -19.17 26.81 -13.22
N LEU A 446 -20.23 26.50 -12.47
CA LEU A 446 -21.43 27.35 -12.36
C LEU A 446 -21.13 28.72 -11.69
N PHE A 447 -20.02 28.78 -10.96
CA PHE A 447 -19.60 29.92 -10.17
C PHE A 447 -18.29 30.53 -10.66
N ASP A 448 -17.79 30.21 -11.86
CA ASP A 448 -16.49 30.67 -12.37
C ASP A 448 -16.31 32.20 -12.26
N ASP A 449 -17.31 33.00 -12.63
CA ASP A 449 -17.27 34.47 -12.47
C ASP A 449 -17.14 34.92 -11.00
N THR A 450 -17.74 34.16 -10.07
CA THR A 450 -17.66 34.44 -8.63
C THR A 450 -16.33 33.96 -8.05
N ILE A 451 -15.84 32.80 -8.48
CA ILE A 451 -14.56 32.21 -8.09
C ILE A 451 -13.42 33.12 -8.56
N GLU A 452 -13.48 33.63 -9.79
CA GLU A 452 -12.48 34.56 -10.34
C GLU A 452 -12.43 35.88 -9.54
N LYS A 453 -13.59 36.45 -9.19
CA LYS A 453 -13.65 37.64 -8.34
C LYS A 453 -13.08 37.40 -6.94
N LEU A 454 -13.32 36.21 -6.38
CA LEU A 454 -12.74 35.80 -5.10
C LEU A 454 -11.22 35.62 -5.19
N GLU A 455 -10.70 35.04 -6.27
CA GLU A 455 -9.25 34.92 -6.50
C GLU A 455 -8.58 36.28 -6.65
N GLN A 456 -9.22 37.20 -7.36
CA GLN A 456 -8.75 38.58 -7.50
C GLN A 456 -8.72 39.29 -6.14
N ASN A 457 -9.71 39.07 -5.28
CA ASN A 457 -9.72 39.63 -3.92
C ASN A 457 -8.63 39.01 -3.04
N ILE A 458 -8.42 37.69 -3.11
CA ILE A 458 -7.49 36.95 -2.25
C ILE A 458 -6.03 37.17 -2.67
N TYR A 459 -5.73 37.08 -3.97
CA TYR A 459 -4.36 37.03 -4.48
C TYR A 459 -3.91 38.35 -5.12
N LYS A 460 -4.84 39.13 -5.68
CA LYS A 460 -4.53 40.41 -6.36
C LYS A 460 -4.93 41.64 -5.54
N LYS A 461 -5.37 41.47 -4.29
CA LYS A 461 -5.81 42.52 -3.35
C LYS A 461 -6.90 43.45 -3.91
N GLN A 462 -7.71 42.97 -4.84
CA GLN A 462 -8.85 43.72 -5.36
C GLN A 462 -10.02 43.69 -4.35
N LYS A 463 -11.00 44.59 -4.52
CA LYS A 463 -12.16 44.72 -3.62
C LYS A 463 -13.48 44.52 -4.38
N ASN A 464 -13.58 43.42 -5.12
CA ASN A 464 -14.79 43.06 -5.83
C ASN A 464 -15.89 42.67 -4.83
N LYS A 465 -17.10 43.22 -4.99
CA LYS A 465 -18.23 42.90 -4.12
C LYS A 465 -18.82 41.54 -4.48
N ILE A 466 -18.95 40.64 -3.49
CA ILE A 466 -19.51 39.31 -3.67
C ILE A 466 -20.92 39.24 -3.07
N ASP A 467 -21.91 38.87 -3.88
CA ASP A 467 -23.31 38.73 -3.45
C ASP A 467 -23.63 37.26 -3.15
N LYS A 468 -23.70 36.93 -1.86
CA LYS A 468 -24.02 35.57 -1.40
C LYS A 468 -25.47 35.15 -1.69
N ASN A 469 -26.42 36.08 -1.74
CA ASN A 469 -27.82 35.76 -2.02
C ASN A 469 -27.99 35.30 -3.47
N LYS A 470 -27.22 35.89 -4.39
CA LYS A 470 -27.17 35.44 -5.79
C LYS A 470 -26.57 34.04 -5.95
N ILE A 471 -25.59 33.69 -5.12
CA ILE A 471 -24.98 32.34 -5.10
C ILE A 471 -26.00 31.32 -4.58
N ILE A 472 -26.68 31.64 -3.48
CA ILE A 472 -27.70 30.76 -2.87
C ILE A 472 -28.88 30.55 -3.82
N LYS A 473 -29.36 31.60 -4.50
CA LYS A 473 -30.43 31.47 -5.50
C LYS A 473 -30.03 30.55 -6.67
N LYS A 474 -28.78 30.62 -7.12
CA LYS A 474 -28.24 29.72 -8.16
C LYS A 474 -28.11 28.26 -7.69
N LEU A 475 -27.96 28.04 -6.38
CA LEU A 475 -27.96 26.69 -5.79
C LEU A 475 -29.39 26.14 -5.75
N GLN A 476 -30.38 26.97 -5.41
CA GLN A 476 -31.81 26.60 -5.30
C GLN A 476 -32.51 26.37 -6.65
N ASP A 477 -32.13 27.10 -7.70
CA ASP A 477 -32.74 26.95 -9.05
C ASP A 477 -32.43 25.59 -9.72
N LYS A 478 -31.61 24.72 -9.09
CA LYS A 478 -31.21 23.40 -9.64
C LYS A 478 -31.17 22.28 -8.60
N ASP A 479 -32.13 22.27 -7.69
CA ASP A 479 -32.37 21.09 -6.85
C ASP A 479 -32.99 19.97 -7.70
N ASP A 480 -32.14 19.03 -8.16
CA ASP A 480 -32.53 17.60 -8.28
C ASP A 480 -31.39 16.64 -8.60
N GLU A 481 -30.13 17.08 -8.74
CA GLU A 481 -29.05 16.10 -8.98
C GLU A 481 -27.74 16.53 -8.34
N TYR A 482 -27.25 15.68 -7.42
CA TYR A 482 -25.90 15.64 -6.86
C TYR A 482 -25.57 16.58 -5.69
N LEU A 483 -25.87 16.15 -4.46
CA LEU A 483 -25.14 16.60 -3.26
C LEU A 483 -24.42 15.43 -2.57
N TYR A 484 -23.17 15.71 -2.22
CA TYR A 484 -22.12 14.93 -1.53
C TYR A 484 -21.19 14.01 -2.35
N CYS A 485 -19.90 14.30 -2.22
CA CYS A 485 -18.84 13.30 -2.04
C CYS A 485 -18.49 13.28 -0.55
#